data_AF-A0A1G8P7E3-F1
#
_entry.id   AF-A0A1G8P7E3-F1
#
_cell.length_a   1.000
_cell.length_b   1.000
_cell.length_c   1.000
_cell.angle_alpha   90.00
_cell.angle_beta   90.00
_cell.angle_gamma   90.00
#
_symmetry.space_group_name_H-M   'P 1'
#
loop_
_entity.id
_entity.type
_entity.pdbx_description
1 polymer ?
#
loop_
_entity_poly.entity_id
_entity_poly.type
_entity_poly.pdbx_seq_one_letter_code
_entity_poly.pdbx_strand_id
1 'polypeptide(L)'
;MTHEARLPQRTLIFTADDFGLHERVNEAVERAYVQGVLTAASLMVAAPAARDAVARARRLPELRVGLHLVLADGAAFLPREAIPALVDTRGRFGDNMVGDGFRFFLLPHVRKQLALEIRAQFEAFAKTRLPLDHVNTHKHFHLHPTVLGLILEIGRDYGMRAMRLPCESREPFWLKPWIGLVRARLERAGIAHNDYVVGIAKTGQMDEAVLLDALANLPEGVGEIYCHPAVAGEGALTPGMRSYRHADELAALLSPRVAAAIEAAGATRGGFADVCSQRTHHRGVQPS
;
A
#
# COMPACT_ATOMS: atom_id res chain seq x y z
N MET A 1 17.46 -29.65 -19.27
CA MET A 1 16.11 -29.55 -18.67
C MET A 1 16.05 -28.24 -17.92
N THR A 2 15.61 -27.19 -18.61
CA THR A 2 15.50 -25.84 -18.06
C THR A 2 14.21 -25.75 -17.24
N HIS A 3 14.35 -25.57 -15.94
CA HIS A 3 13.23 -25.17 -15.09
C HIS A 3 12.82 -23.74 -15.49
N GLU A 4 11.78 -23.62 -16.32
CA GLU A 4 11.02 -22.38 -16.42
C GLU A 4 10.42 -22.11 -15.04
N ALA A 5 10.91 -21.08 -14.35
CA ALA A 5 10.28 -20.58 -13.13
C ALA A 5 8.98 -19.88 -13.51
N ARG A 6 7.95 -20.68 -13.77
CA ARG A 6 6.56 -20.24 -13.84
C ARG A 6 6.24 -19.64 -12.48
N LEU A 7 5.71 -18.41 -12.44
CA LEU A 7 5.14 -17.85 -11.20
C LEU A 7 4.25 -18.96 -10.59
N PRO A 8 4.40 -19.29 -9.30
CA PRO A 8 3.49 -20.23 -8.64
C PRO A 8 2.05 -19.78 -8.90
N GLN A 9 1.15 -20.74 -9.11
CA GLN A 9 -0.24 -20.51 -9.54
C GLN A 9 -0.98 -19.47 -8.67
N ARG A 10 -0.51 -19.27 -7.42
CA ARG A 10 -0.96 -18.24 -6.48
C ARG A 10 0.23 -17.61 -5.74
N THR A 11 0.27 -16.28 -5.68
CA THR A 11 1.23 -15.50 -4.89
C THR A 11 0.48 -14.49 -4.03
N LEU A 12 0.87 -14.35 -2.76
CA LEU A 12 0.22 -13.47 -1.80
C LEU A 12 1.19 -12.48 -1.15
N ILE A 13 0.73 -11.24 -1.06
CA ILE A 13 1.37 -10.16 -0.35
C ILE A 13 0.45 -9.79 0.82
N PHE A 14 0.94 -9.88 2.06
CA PHE A 14 0.24 -9.38 3.24
C PHE A 14 0.82 -8.03 3.62
N THR A 15 0.04 -6.96 3.40
CA THR A 15 0.49 -5.59 3.61
C THR A 15 -0.18 -4.96 4.82
N ALA A 16 0.62 -4.38 5.72
CA ALA A 16 0.12 -3.53 6.78
C ALA A 16 0.22 -2.07 6.34
N ASP A 17 -0.94 -1.42 6.19
CA ASP A 17 -1.00 0.01 5.91
C ASP A 17 -0.80 0.84 7.18
N ASP A 18 -0.58 2.13 6.99
CA ASP A 18 -0.37 3.12 8.05
C ASP A 18 0.86 2.91 8.95
N PHE A 19 1.88 2.17 8.48
CA PHE A 19 3.14 2.06 9.21
C PHE A 19 3.76 3.45 9.40
N GLY A 20 4.15 3.79 10.62
CA GLY A 20 4.58 5.14 11.00
C GLY A 20 3.48 6.03 11.57
N LEU A 21 2.20 5.66 11.45
CA LEU A 21 1.08 6.46 11.98
C LEU A 21 1.15 6.62 13.50
N HIS A 22 1.44 5.53 14.21
CA HIS A 22 1.48 5.48 15.67
C HIS A 22 2.36 4.32 16.14
N GLU A 23 2.97 4.41 17.32
CA GLU A 23 3.82 3.34 17.88
C GLU A 23 3.09 2.00 18.01
N ARG A 24 1.83 2.00 18.48
CA ARG A 24 0.92 0.84 18.44
C ARG A 24 0.80 0.15 17.07
N VAL A 25 0.80 0.91 15.96
CA VAL A 25 0.81 0.34 14.60
C VAL A 25 2.18 -0.26 14.31
N ASN A 26 3.24 0.48 14.62
CA ASN A 26 4.61 0.04 14.37
C ASN A 26 4.97 -1.26 15.11
N GLU A 27 4.54 -1.38 16.37
CA GLU A 27 4.71 -2.59 17.16
C GLU A 27 3.91 -3.76 16.57
N ALA A 28 2.68 -3.51 16.13
CA ALA A 28 1.85 -4.53 15.49
C ALA A 28 2.46 -5.03 14.17
N VAL A 29 3.03 -4.13 13.36
CA VAL A 29 3.77 -4.48 12.14
C VAL A 29 4.97 -5.38 12.45
N GLU A 30 5.81 -5.00 13.42
CA GLU A 30 6.96 -5.82 13.82
C GLU A 30 6.51 -7.20 14.34
N ARG A 31 5.48 -7.25 15.18
CA ARG A 31 4.93 -8.52 15.70
C ARG A 31 4.34 -9.39 14.61
N ALA A 32 3.48 -8.84 13.76
CA ALA A 32 2.82 -9.56 12.68
C ALA A 32 3.82 -10.06 11.62
N TYR A 33 4.94 -9.37 11.45
CA TYR A 33 6.03 -9.81 10.59
C TYR A 33 6.87 -10.93 11.25
N VAL A 34 7.31 -10.75 12.49
CA VAL A 34 8.20 -11.71 13.17
C VAL A 34 7.49 -13.00 13.55
N GLN A 35 6.23 -12.92 13.95
CA GLN A 35 5.46 -14.03 14.54
C GLN A 35 4.25 -14.45 13.70
N GLY A 36 3.94 -13.70 12.65
CA GLY A 36 2.72 -13.87 11.88
C GLY A 36 2.96 -14.05 10.38
N VAL A 37 1.95 -13.66 9.60
CA VAL A 37 1.94 -13.88 8.15
C VAL A 37 2.31 -12.64 7.34
N LEU A 38 2.59 -11.51 7.98
CA LEU A 38 2.86 -10.25 7.30
C LEU A 38 4.12 -10.33 6.45
N THR A 39 4.08 -9.76 5.23
CA THR A 39 5.24 -9.73 4.33
C THR A 39 5.69 -8.32 3.98
N ALA A 40 4.78 -7.36 4.03
CA ALA A 40 5.01 -5.98 3.63
C ALA A 40 4.35 -4.96 4.57
N ALA A 41 4.86 -3.73 4.55
CA ALA A 41 4.28 -2.59 5.25
C ALA A 41 4.38 -1.30 4.42
N SER A 42 3.34 -0.47 4.47
CA SER A 42 3.27 0.81 3.75
C SER A 42 3.58 1.96 4.71
N LEU A 43 4.75 2.60 4.56
CA LEU A 43 5.26 3.64 5.45
C LEU A 43 4.71 5.03 5.10
N MET A 44 4.08 5.69 6.08
CA MET A 44 3.72 7.11 6.04
C MET A 44 4.89 7.95 6.55
N VAL A 45 5.69 8.53 5.64
CA VAL A 45 6.94 9.24 5.99
C VAL A 45 6.72 10.55 6.76
N ALA A 46 5.56 11.17 6.65
CA ALA A 46 5.19 12.39 7.38
C ALA A 46 4.53 12.11 8.74
N ALA A 47 4.27 10.84 9.06
CA ALA A 47 3.50 10.49 10.24
C ALA A 47 4.33 10.60 11.55
N PRO A 48 3.69 10.83 12.71
CA PRO A 48 4.38 11.12 13.96
C PRO A 48 5.37 10.04 14.41
N ALA A 49 5.05 8.76 14.15
CA ALA A 49 5.88 7.62 14.53
C ALA A 49 6.72 7.07 13.37
N ALA A 50 6.89 7.82 12.27
CA ALA A 50 7.67 7.39 11.11
C ALA A 50 9.13 7.07 11.45
N ARG A 51 9.74 7.83 12.37
CA ARG A 51 11.12 7.57 12.83
C ARG A 51 11.25 6.22 13.53
N ASP A 52 10.28 5.88 14.39
CA ASP A 52 10.23 4.57 15.07
C ASP A 52 10.02 3.45 14.05
N ALA A 53 9.09 3.63 13.10
CA ALA A 53 8.84 2.68 12.02
C ALA A 53 10.11 2.37 11.20
N VAL A 54 10.85 3.41 10.78
CA VAL A 54 12.12 3.24 10.05
C VAL A 54 13.17 2.52 10.91
N ALA A 55 13.24 2.80 12.21
CA ALA A 55 14.17 2.12 13.11
C ALA A 55 13.84 0.61 13.25
N ARG A 56 12.56 0.24 13.26
CA ARG A 56 12.11 -1.17 13.26
C ARG A 56 12.42 -1.85 11.94
N ALA A 57 12.05 -1.23 10.82
CA ALA A 57 12.31 -1.76 9.47
C ALA A 57 13.80 -2.07 9.24
N ARG A 58 14.71 -1.23 9.74
CA ARG A 58 16.17 -1.49 9.64
C ARG A 58 16.63 -2.75 10.39
N ARG A 59 15.92 -3.17 11.44
CA ARG A 59 16.21 -4.42 12.17
C ARG A 59 15.53 -5.63 11.53
N LEU A 60 14.61 -5.40 10.60
CA LEU A 60 13.82 -6.42 9.90
C LEU A 60 14.12 -6.31 8.38
N PRO A 61 15.35 -6.60 7.93
CA PRO A 61 15.78 -6.32 6.55
C PRO A 61 14.99 -7.09 5.48
N GLU A 62 14.30 -8.15 5.87
CA GLU A 62 13.45 -8.95 4.99
C GLU A 62 11.99 -8.44 4.94
N LEU A 63 11.57 -7.54 5.86
CA LEU A 63 10.28 -6.87 5.76
C LEU A 63 10.29 -5.92 4.57
N ARG A 64 9.32 -6.08 3.68
CA ARG A 64 9.21 -5.29 2.45
C ARG A 64 8.50 -3.98 2.75
N VAL A 65 9.19 -2.85 2.59
CA VAL A 65 8.64 -1.55 2.96
C VAL A 65 8.34 -0.72 1.71
N GLY A 66 7.08 -0.31 1.57
CA GLY A 66 6.62 0.61 0.54
C GLY A 66 6.39 2.03 1.07
N LEU A 67 6.22 2.97 0.15
CA LEU A 67 5.80 4.35 0.48
C LEU A 67 4.26 4.45 0.44
N HIS A 68 3.68 4.80 1.59
CA HIS A 68 2.25 5.13 1.73
C HIS A 68 2.06 6.64 1.59
N LEU A 69 1.77 7.09 0.37
CA LEU A 69 1.59 8.51 0.10
C LEU A 69 0.32 9.04 0.80
N VAL A 70 0.47 10.12 1.56
CA VAL A 70 -0.62 10.76 2.30
C VAL A 70 -1.05 12.01 1.56
N LEU A 71 -2.26 11.99 0.99
CA LEU A 71 -2.83 13.10 0.21
C LEU A 71 -4.28 13.43 0.63
N ALA A 72 -4.74 12.83 1.74
CA ALA A 72 -6.06 12.97 2.34
C ALA A 72 -5.99 12.54 3.82
N ASP A 73 -6.77 13.16 4.69
CA ASP A 73 -6.99 12.77 6.10
C ASP A 73 -5.71 12.43 6.89
N GLY A 74 -4.67 13.25 6.73
CA GLY A 74 -3.37 13.00 7.33
C GLY A 74 -2.44 14.21 7.28
N ALA A 75 -1.30 14.12 7.95
CA ALA A 75 -0.28 15.16 7.93
C ALA A 75 0.42 15.22 6.57
N ALA A 76 0.63 16.43 6.05
CA ALA A 76 1.55 16.62 4.93
C ALA A 76 3.00 16.60 5.40
N PHE A 77 3.91 16.29 4.48
CA PHE A 77 5.33 16.36 4.72
C PHE A 77 5.87 17.78 4.59
N LEU A 78 5.43 18.52 3.57
CA LEU A 78 5.83 19.91 3.39
C LEU A 78 5.11 20.85 4.36
N PRO A 79 5.77 21.94 4.77
CA PRO A 79 5.13 22.96 5.58
C PRO A 79 4.04 23.67 4.79
N ARG A 80 3.02 24.16 5.51
CA ARG A 80 1.84 24.81 4.93
C ARG A 80 2.19 25.93 3.95
N GLU A 81 3.25 26.67 4.22
CA GLU A 81 3.70 27.81 3.41
C GLU A 81 4.07 27.40 1.98
N ALA A 82 4.54 26.16 1.79
CA ALA A 82 4.88 25.61 0.47
C ALA A 82 3.65 25.10 -0.28
N ILE A 83 2.63 24.62 0.44
CA ILE A 83 1.45 23.95 -0.12
C ILE A 83 0.10 24.45 0.46
N PRO A 84 -0.15 25.78 0.52
CA PRO A 84 -1.29 26.34 1.26
C PRO A 84 -2.66 25.97 0.67
N ALA A 85 -2.72 25.48 -0.57
CA ALA A 85 -3.95 25.05 -1.23
C ALA A 85 -4.33 23.59 -0.96
N LEU A 86 -3.44 22.82 -0.30
CA LEU A 86 -3.64 21.40 0.00
C LEU A 86 -4.04 21.13 1.46
N VAL A 87 -3.62 21.99 2.39
CA VAL A 87 -3.68 21.68 3.83
C VAL A 87 -4.41 22.74 4.64
N ASP A 88 -4.93 22.31 5.80
CA ASP A 88 -5.52 23.16 6.83
C ASP A 88 -4.46 23.97 7.60
N THR A 89 -4.90 24.76 8.59
CA THR A 89 -4.01 25.60 9.41
C THR A 89 -3.03 24.80 10.27
N ARG A 90 -3.23 23.49 10.41
CA ARG A 90 -2.37 22.56 11.13
C ARG A 90 -1.45 21.77 10.19
N GLY A 91 -1.44 22.07 8.89
CA GLY A 91 -0.62 21.36 7.91
C GLY A 91 -1.16 19.97 7.57
N ARG A 92 -2.46 19.72 7.75
CA ARG A 92 -3.09 18.43 7.42
C ARG A 92 -3.99 18.53 6.21
N PHE A 93 -4.06 17.45 5.45
CA PHE A 93 -5.06 17.27 4.42
C PHE A 93 -6.47 17.15 5.01
N GLY A 94 -7.46 17.65 4.26
CA GLY A 94 -8.87 17.44 4.59
C GLY A 94 -9.35 16.02 4.33
N ASP A 95 -10.59 15.74 4.70
CA ASP A 95 -11.28 14.47 4.49
C ASP A 95 -12.18 14.47 3.23
N ASN A 96 -12.36 15.61 2.57
CA ASN A 96 -13.18 15.78 1.37
C ASN A 96 -12.45 15.35 0.08
N MET A 97 -12.16 14.05 -0.04
CA MET A 97 -11.44 13.49 -1.18
C MET A 97 -12.11 13.78 -2.54
N VAL A 98 -13.44 13.84 -2.59
CA VAL A 98 -14.16 14.13 -3.84
C VAL A 98 -13.89 15.56 -4.28
N GLY A 99 -14.07 16.53 -3.37
CA GLY A 99 -13.78 17.94 -3.64
C GLY A 99 -12.32 18.17 -3.98
N ASP A 100 -11.41 17.52 -3.26
CA ASP A 100 -9.97 17.59 -3.52
C ASP A 100 -9.59 16.98 -4.86
N GLY A 101 -10.21 15.86 -5.26
CA GLY A 101 -10.06 15.29 -6.59
C GLY A 101 -10.41 16.28 -7.70
N PHE A 102 -11.55 16.96 -7.61
CA PHE A 102 -11.93 18.02 -8.57
C PHE A 102 -10.93 19.17 -8.59
N ARG A 103 -10.46 19.63 -7.42
CA ARG A 103 -9.43 20.68 -7.32
C ARG A 103 -8.13 20.23 -7.98
N PHE A 104 -7.68 19.00 -7.71
CA PHE A 104 -6.49 18.42 -8.32
C PHE A 104 -6.62 18.32 -9.83
N PHE A 105 -7.81 18.01 -10.36
CA PHE A 105 -7.98 17.93 -11.81
C PHE A 105 -8.03 19.33 -12.47
N LEU A 106 -8.82 20.24 -11.91
CA LEU A 106 -9.21 21.50 -12.56
C LEU A 106 -8.24 22.65 -12.31
N LEU A 107 -7.52 22.66 -11.18
CA LEU A 107 -6.75 23.83 -10.74
C LEU A 107 -5.24 23.61 -10.92
N PRO A 108 -4.58 24.24 -11.91
CA PRO A 108 -3.14 24.06 -12.15
C PRO A 108 -2.25 24.43 -10.96
N HIS A 109 -2.61 25.47 -10.19
CA HIS A 109 -1.83 25.86 -9.02
C HIS A 109 -1.89 24.82 -7.89
N VAL A 110 -3.03 24.14 -7.71
CA VAL A 110 -3.17 23.03 -6.75
C VAL A 110 -2.35 21.83 -7.21
N ARG A 111 -2.38 21.50 -8.51
CA ARG A 111 -1.54 20.43 -9.08
C ARG A 111 -0.05 20.62 -8.86
N LYS A 112 0.43 21.86 -9.00
CA LYS A 112 1.84 22.18 -8.74
C LYS A 112 2.22 21.89 -7.29
N GLN A 113 1.38 22.29 -6.33
CA GLN A 113 1.60 21.99 -4.92
C GLN A 113 1.50 20.48 -4.64
N LEU A 114 0.57 19.78 -5.29
CA LEU A 114 0.42 18.34 -5.17
C LEU A 114 1.70 17.60 -5.64
N ALA A 115 2.28 18.06 -6.76
CA ALA A 115 3.55 17.53 -7.26
C ALA A 115 4.72 17.79 -6.29
N LEU A 116 4.79 18.98 -5.67
CA LEU A 116 5.80 19.30 -4.67
C LEU A 116 5.70 18.34 -3.47
N GLU A 117 4.48 18.13 -2.95
CA GLU A 117 4.26 17.26 -1.80
C GLU A 117 4.56 15.79 -2.11
N ILE A 118 4.09 15.27 -3.25
CA ILE A 118 4.41 13.90 -3.69
C ILE A 118 5.93 13.71 -3.78
N ARG A 119 6.64 14.66 -4.42
CA ARG A 119 8.10 14.63 -4.53
C ARG A 119 8.76 14.66 -3.15
N ALA A 120 8.30 15.51 -2.25
CA ALA A 120 8.86 15.61 -0.91
C ALA A 120 8.70 14.33 -0.10
N GLN A 121 7.56 13.63 -0.22
CA GLN A 121 7.36 12.32 0.42
C GLN A 121 8.27 11.24 -0.18
N PHE A 122 8.47 11.21 -1.51
CA PHE A 122 9.46 10.32 -2.13
C PHE A 122 10.89 10.62 -1.66
N GLU A 123 11.30 11.89 -1.60
CA GLU A 123 12.61 12.30 -1.08
C GLU A 123 12.79 11.89 0.37
N ALA A 124 11.76 12.06 1.19
CA ALA A 124 11.76 11.66 2.59
C ALA A 124 11.96 10.14 2.73
N PHE A 125 11.25 9.35 1.92
CA PHE A 125 11.41 7.90 1.88
C PHE A 125 12.84 7.52 1.47
N ALA A 126 13.36 8.12 0.39
CA ALA A 126 14.71 7.84 -0.10
C ALA A 126 15.79 8.15 0.96
N LYS A 127 15.62 9.22 1.75
CA LYS A 127 16.51 9.57 2.87
C LYS A 127 16.54 8.50 3.98
N THR A 128 15.52 7.65 4.10
CA THR A 128 15.54 6.52 5.05
C THR A 128 16.55 5.44 4.66
N ARG A 129 16.92 5.37 3.37
CA ARG A 129 17.71 4.32 2.73
C ARG A 129 17.09 2.92 2.77
N LEU A 130 15.80 2.81 3.08
CA LEU A 130 15.07 1.57 2.90
C LEU A 130 14.85 1.32 1.40
N PRO A 131 14.96 0.08 0.91
CA PRO A 131 14.55 -0.25 -0.45
C PRO A 131 13.06 0.07 -0.65
N LEU A 132 12.72 0.76 -1.75
CA LEU A 132 11.34 1.05 -2.10
C LEU A 132 10.70 -0.19 -2.75
N ASP A 133 9.94 -0.97 -1.97
CA ASP A 133 9.28 -2.19 -2.45
C ASP A 133 8.09 -1.87 -3.37
N HIS A 134 7.19 -1.00 -2.90
CA HIS A 134 5.99 -0.59 -3.60
C HIS A 134 5.58 0.83 -3.25
N VAL A 135 4.63 1.36 -3.99
CA VAL A 135 3.93 2.61 -3.67
C VAL A 135 2.44 2.35 -3.62
N ASN A 136 1.77 2.98 -2.66
CA ASN A 136 0.33 3.11 -2.62
C ASN A 136 -0.02 4.47 -1.98
N THR A 137 -1.30 4.74 -1.77
CA THR A 137 -1.72 6.01 -1.14
C THR A 137 -2.74 5.70 -0.07
N HIS A 138 -2.73 6.49 0.99
CA HIS A 138 -3.80 6.51 1.98
C HIS A 138 -5.15 6.73 1.29
N LYS A 139 -6.15 5.90 1.64
CA LYS A 139 -7.48 5.84 1.02
C LYS A 139 -7.49 5.62 -0.52
N HIS A 140 -6.45 5.03 -1.09
CA HIS A 140 -6.35 4.71 -2.52
C HIS A 140 -6.53 5.90 -3.48
N PHE A 141 -6.17 7.11 -3.04
CA PHE A 141 -6.25 8.32 -3.86
C PHE A 141 -5.48 8.28 -5.20
N HIS A 142 -4.55 7.33 -5.37
CA HIS A 142 -3.91 7.04 -6.66
C HIS A 142 -4.87 6.52 -7.75
N LEU A 143 -6.12 6.17 -7.42
CA LEU A 143 -7.15 5.97 -8.45
C LEU A 143 -7.45 7.27 -9.20
N HIS A 144 -7.21 8.45 -8.61
CA HIS A 144 -7.42 9.72 -9.30
C HIS A 144 -6.37 9.91 -10.42
N PRO A 145 -6.76 10.27 -11.66
CA PRO A 145 -5.88 10.19 -12.82
C PRO A 145 -4.73 11.20 -12.80
N THR A 146 -4.95 12.35 -12.14
CA THR A 146 -3.91 13.36 -11.94
C THR A 146 -2.92 12.91 -10.88
N VAL A 147 -3.41 12.32 -9.79
CA VAL A 147 -2.55 11.80 -8.71
C VAL A 147 -1.68 10.67 -9.26
N LEU A 148 -2.28 9.70 -9.96
CA LEU A 148 -1.55 8.63 -10.64
C LEU A 148 -0.50 9.17 -11.60
N GLY A 149 -0.86 10.18 -12.42
CA GLY A 149 0.07 10.79 -13.37
C GLY A 149 1.31 11.36 -12.68
N LEU A 150 1.10 12.13 -11.60
CA LEU A 150 2.19 12.71 -10.83
C LEU A 150 3.05 11.66 -10.13
N ILE A 151 2.43 10.62 -9.55
CA ILE A 151 3.16 9.52 -8.91
C ILE A 151 4.02 8.77 -9.93
N LEU A 152 3.47 8.46 -11.11
CA LEU A 152 4.21 7.78 -12.18
C LEU A 152 5.35 8.63 -12.74
N GLU A 153 5.15 9.94 -12.87
CA GLU A 153 6.17 10.86 -13.34
C GLU A 153 7.30 11.01 -12.32
N ILE A 154 6.97 11.36 -11.08
CA ILE A 154 7.93 11.64 -10.02
C ILE A 154 8.59 10.35 -9.53
N GLY A 155 7.83 9.27 -9.34
CA GLY A 155 8.32 8.01 -8.79
C GLY A 155 9.44 7.37 -9.63
N ARG A 156 9.52 7.68 -10.93
CA ARG A 156 10.64 7.24 -11.79
C ARG A 156 11.99 7.74 -11.28
N ASP A 157 12.05 8.98 -10.81
CA ASP A 157 13.28 9.59 -10.27
C ASP A 157 13.78 8.86 -9.01
N TYR A 158 12.89 8.12 -8.33
CA TYR A 158 13.14 7.41 -7.07
C TYR A 158 13.17 5.89 -7.22
N GLY A 159 13.17 5.38 -8.45
CA GLY A 159 13.24 3.95 -8.71
C GLY A 159 11.97 3.18 -8.34
N MET A 160 10.80 3.83 -8.38
CA MET A 160 9.51 3.15 -8.20
C MET A 160 9.33 2.08 -9.29
N ARG A 161 9.13 0.83 -8.87
CA ARG A 161 8.95 -0.32 -9.77
C ARG A 161 7.63 -1.05 -9.61
N ALA A 162 6.96 -0.86 -8.48
CA ALA A 162 5.69 -1.49 -8.21
C ALA A 162 4.69 -0.56 -7.51
N MET A 163 3.41 -0.79 -7.75
CA MET A 163 2.32 -0.02 -7.18
C MET A 163 1.11 -0.93 -6.90
N ARG A 164 0.40 -0.68 -5.78
CA ARG A 164 -0.90 -1.32 -5.51
C ARG A 164 -1.89 -0.93 -6.61
N LEU A 165 -2.59 -1.92 -7.15
CA LEU A 165 -3.79 -1.74 -7.97
C LEU A 165 -5.00 -2.19 -7.13
N PRO A 166 -5.87 -1.27 -6.67
CA PRO A 166 -6.98 -1.58 -5.78
C PRO A 166 -8.17 -2.16 -6.55
N CYS A 167 -7.95 -3.34 -7.14
CA CYS A 167 -8.94 -4.11 -7.88
C CYS A 167 -9.50 -5.19 -6.96
N GLU A 168 -10.74 -5.05 -6.48
CA GLU A 168 -11.37 -6.04 -5.58
C GLU A 168 -12.48 -6.78 -6.31
N SER A 169 -12.59 -8.10 -6.12
CA SER A 169 -13.54 -8.94 -6.87
C SER A 169 -15.01 -8.49 -6.77
N ARG A 170 -15.37 -7.78 -5.70
CA ARG A 170 -16.72 -7.25 -5.43
C ARG A 170 -16.85 -5.75 -5.67
N GLU A 171 -15.93 -5.14 -6.43
CA GLU A 171 -16.03 -3.72 -6.76
C GLU A 171 -17.28 -3.41 -7.61
N PRO A 172 -17.90 -2.24 -7.41
CA PRO A 172 -19.01 -1.78 -8.25
C PRO A 172 -18.64 -1.85 -9.74
N PHE A 173 -19.54 -2.37 -10.58
CA PHE A 173 -19.25 -2.63 -12.00
C PHE A 173 -18.78 -1.38 -12.77
N TRP A 174 -19.22 -0.19 -12.34
CA TRP A 174 -18.88 1.08 -12.96
C TRP A 174 -17.43 1.52 -12.69
N LEU A 175 -16.76 0.95 -11.66
CA LEU A 175 -15.33 1.19 -11.39
C LEU A 175 -14.40 0.31 -12.23
N LYS A 176 -14.86 -0.84 -12.73
CA LYS A 176 -14.07 -1.75 -13.57
C LYS A 176 -13.37 -1.08 -14.76
N PRO A 177 -14.04 -0.28 -15.61
CA PRO A 177 -13.35 0.39 -16.73
C PRO A 177 -12.29 1.38 -16.23
N TRP A 178 -12.53 2.03 -15.09
CA TRP A 178 -11.58 2.95 -14.49
C TRP A 178 -10.33 2.24 -13.97
N ILE A 179 -10.51 1.13 -13.25
CA ILE A 179 -9.41 0.30 -12.76
C ILE A 179 -8.64 -0.33 -13.93
N GLY A 180 -9.33 -0.72 -15.02
CA GLY A 180 -8.71 -1.14 -16.27
C GLY A 180 -7.82 -0.06 -16.89
N LEU A 181 -8.24 1.21 -16.83
CA LEU A 181 -7.43 2.34 -17.28
C LEU A 181 -6.19 2.53 -16.39
N VAL A 182 -6.34 2.45 -15.07
CA VAL A 182 -5.21 2.54 -14.12
C VAL A 182 -4.22 1.41 -14.42
N ARG A 183 -4.69 0.16 -14.53
CA ARG A 183 -3.88 -1.01 -14.91
C ARG A 183 -3.09 -0.75 -16.20
N ALA A 184 -3.77 -0.34 -17.28
CA ALA A 184 -3.10 -0.05 -18.54
C ALA A 184 -2.05 1.07 -18.44
N ARG A 185 -2.27 2.07 -17.57
CA ARG A 185 -1.27 3.12 -17.31
C ARG A 185 -0.06 2.62 -16.54
N LEU A 186 -0.26 1.74 -15.54
CA LEU A 186 0.84 1.09 -14.82
C LEU A 186 1.67 0.22 -15.78
N GLU A 187 1.01 -0.61 -16.58
CA GLU A 187 1.67 -1.48 -17.57
C GLU A 187 2.47 -0.69 -18.61
N ARG A 188 1.91 0.39 -19.17
CA ARG A 188 2.62 1.27 -20.11
C ARG A 188 3.82 1.98 -19.46
N ALA A 189 3.76 2.24 -18.16
CA ALA A 189 4.86 2.84 -17.41
C ALA A 189 5.90 1.81 -16.95
N GLY A 190 5.71 0.52 -17.24
CA GLY A 190 6.59 -0.55 -16.77
C GLY A 190 6.51 -0.77 -15.25
N ILE A 191 5.44 -0.29 -14.61
CA ILE A 191 5.20 -0.44 -13.18
C ILE A 191 4.41 -1.71 -12.96
N ALA A 192 4.99 -2.60 -12.17
CA ALA A 192 4.35 -3.85 -11.83
C ALA A 192 3.31 -3.66 -10.72
N HIS A 193 2.34 -4.55 -10.64
CA HIS A 193 1.20 -4.42 -9.75
C HIS A 193 0.61 -5.80 -9.43
N ASN A 194 -0.14 -5.87 -8.33
CA ASN A 194 -0.97 -7.03 -8.00
C ASN A 194 -2.13 -7.16 -9.00
N ASP A 195 -2.67 -8.37 -9.11
CA ASP A 195 -3.80 -8.66 -9.98
C ASP A 195 -5.14 -8.33 -9.31
N TYR A 196 -5.22 -8.56 -7.99
CA TYR A 196 -6.38 -8.26 -7.13
C TYR A 196 -5.97 -7.86 -5.70
N VAL A 197 -6.87 -7.17 -5.00
CA VAL A 197 -6.78 -6.81 -3.57
C VAL A 197 -7.94 -7.44 -2.80
N VAL A 198 -7.67 -7.83 -1.56
CA VAL A 198 -8.68 -8.15 -0.55
C VAL A 198 -8.54 -7.19 0.61
N GLY A 199 -9.65 -6.56 1.00
CA GLY A 199 -9.75 -5.78 2.23
C GLY A 199 -10.47 -4.45 2.09
N ILE A 200 -10.84 -4.03 0.87
CA ILE A 200 -11.48 -2.72 0.64
C ILE A 200 -12.88 -2.72 1.26
N ALA A 201 -13.69 -3.74 0.97
CA ALA A 201 -15.03 -3.89 1.53
C ALA A 201 -15.04 -4.14 3.06
N LYS A 202 -13.90 -4.55 3.64
CA LYS A 202 -13.75 -4.89 5.07
C LYS A 202 -12.64 -4.08 5.74
N THR A 203 -12.39 -2.87 5.24
CA THR A 203 -11.29 -2.02 5.73
C THR A 203 -11.42 -1.78 7.24
N GLY A 204 -10.36 -2.05 7.98
CA GLY A 204 -10.36 -1.94 9.43
C GLY A 204 -11.13 -3.06 10.15
N GLN A 205 -11.59 -4.10 9.45
CA GLN A 205 -12.33 -5.23 10.01
C GLN A 205 -11.84 -6.59 9.46
N MET A 206 -10.56 -6.68 9.08
CA MET A 206 -9.93 -7.90 8.56
C MET A 206 -9.57 -8.89 9.68
N ASP A 207 -10.59 -9.40 10.39
CA ASP A 207 -10.42 -10.40 11.44
C ASP A 207 -10.12 -11.81 10.89
N GLU A 208 -9.87 -12.78 11.80
CA GLU A 208 -9.46 -14.14 11.42
C GLU A 208 -10.46 -14.81 10.47
N ALA A 209 -11.76 -14.62 10.69
CA ALA A 209 -12.79 -15.22 9.85
C ALA A 209 -12.76 -14.65 8.43
N VAL A 210 -12.57 -13.33 8.30
CA VAL A 210 -12.42 -12.67 7.00
C VAL A 210 -11.18 -13.15 6.26
N LEU A 211 -10.03 -13.28 6.95
CA LEU A 211 -8.81 -13.80 6.33
C LEU A 211 -8.95 -15.26 5.88
N LEU A 212 -9.57 -16.12 6.69
CA LEU A 212 -9.79 -17.52 6.33
C LEU A 212 -10.74 -17.66 5.12
N ASP A 213 -11.81 -16.86 5.04
CA ASP A 213 -12.71 -16.84 3.88
C ASP A 213 -12.01 -16.38 2.61
N ALA A 214 -11.16 -15.34 2.71
CA ALA A 214 -10.35 -14.87 1.61
C ALA A 214 -9.38 -15.94 1.11
N LEU A 215 -8.70 -16.63 2.03
CA LEU A 215 -7.73 -17.69 1.73
C LEU A 215 -8.38 -18.92 1.10
N ALA A 216 -9.60 -19.28 1.52
CA ALA A 216 -10.37 -20.38 0.93
C ALA A 216 -10.78 -20.11 -0.52
N ASN A 217 -10.94 -18.85 -0.92
CA ASN A 217 -11.43 -18.44 -2.23
C ASN A 217 -10.37 -17.75 -3.10
N LEU A 218 -9.09 -18.08 -2.88
CA LEU A 218 -7.97 -17.34 -3.45
C LEU A 218 -7.90 -17.46 -4.99
N PRO A 219 -8.05 -16.34 -5.74
CA PRO A 219 -7.84 -16.34 -7.18
C PRO A 219 -6.40 -16.68 -7.57
N GLU A 220 -6.22 -17.15 -8.80
CA GLU A 220 -4.89 -17.29 -9.40
C GLU A 220 -4.21 -15.92 -9.60
N GLY A 221 -2.88 -15.93 -9.67
CA GLY A 221 -2.07 -14.73 -9.86
C GLY A 221 -1.60 -14.10 -8.56
N VAL A 222 -1.39 -12.78 -8.60
CA VAL A 222 -0.79 -12.00 -7.51
C VAL A 222 -1.88 -11.30 -6.71
N GLY A 223 -2.17 -11.81 -5.51
CA GLY A 223 -3.09 -11.19 -4.57
C GLY A 223 -2.37 -10.32 -3.55
N GLU A 224 -2.97 -9.19 -3.20
CA GLU A 224 -2.61 -8.45 -1.99
C GLU A 224 -3.77 -8.53 -0.98
N ILE A 225 -3.47 -8.93 0.24
CA ILE A 225 -4.37 -8.78 1.38
C ILE A 225 -3.81 -7.65 2.23
N TYR A 226 -4.57 -6.58 2.42
CA TYR A 226 -4.11 -5.44 3.23
C TYR A 226 -4.93 -5.28 4.50
N CYS A 227 -4.23 -4.87 5.56
CA CYS A 227 -4.75 -4.71 6.92
C CYS A 227 -4.22 -3.40 7.52
N HIS A 228 -4.80 -2.97 8.62
CA HIS A 228 -4.40 -1.85 9.48
C HIS A 228 -4.19 -2.38 10.91
N PRO A 229 -3.22 -3.26 11.17
CA PRO A 229 -3.04 -3.83 12.50
C PRO A 229 -2.49 -2.79 13.49
N ALA A 230 -2.95 -2.84 14.73
CA ALA A 230 -2.37 -2.08 15.83
C ALA A 230 -2.53 -2.84 17.15
N VAL A 231 -1.58 -2.68 18.06
CA VAL A 231 -1.71 -3.21 19.42
C VAL A 231 -2.88 -2.50 20.12
N ALA A 232 -3.60 -3.24 20.97
CA ALA A 232 -4.68 -2.68 21.76
C ALA A 232 -4.18 -1.49 22.60
N GLY A 233 -5.01 -0.47 22.74
CA GLY A 233 -4.72 0.69 23.57
C GLY A 233 -5.90 1.65 23.59
N GLU A 234 -5.79 2.70 24.39
CA GLU A 234 -6.88 3.65 24.60
C GLU A 234 -7.13 4.51 23.35
N GLY A 235 -8.39 4.65 22.99
CA GLY A 235 -8.85 5.51 21.90
C GLY A 235 -8.48 5.02 20.49
N ALA A 236 -9.18 5.58 19.52
CA ALA A 236 -8.89 5.38 18.10
C ALA A 236 -7.56 6.06 17.73
N LEU A 237 -6.82 5.48 16.78
CA LEU A 237 -5.56 6.06 16.29
C LEU A 237 -5.80 7.41 15.60
N THR A 238 -6.88 7.52 14.84
CA THR A 238 -7.34 8.75 14.20
C THR A 238 -8.87 8.84 14.29
N PRO A 239 -9.47 10.04 14.11
CA PRO A 239 -10.91 10.19 14.03
C PRO A 239 -11.59 9.31 12.96
N GLY A 240 -10.92 9.05 11.83
CA GLY A 240 -11.43 8.23 10.73
C GLY A 240 -11.39 6.71 11.01
N MET A 241 -10.66 6.28 12.03
CA MET A 241 -10.43 4.86 12.38
C MET A 241 -11.25 4.40 13.59
N ARG A 242 -12.28 5.14 14.02
CA ARG A 242 -13.07 4.77 15.21
C ARG A 242 -13.77 3.41 15.10
N SER A 243 -14.13 3.01 13.90
CA SER A 243 -14.77 1.71 13.63
C SER A 243 -13.76 0.59 13.38
N TYR A 244 -12.45 0.88 13.39
CA TYR A 244 -11.42 -0.10 13.05
C TYR A 244 -11.15 -1.01 14.25
N ARG A 245 -11.13 -2.31 13.98
CA ARG A 245 -10.87 -3.40 14.92
C ARG A 245 -9.39 -3.81 14.84
N HIS A 246 -8.49 -2.84 15.03
CA HIS A 246 -7.06 -2.99 14.82
C HIS A 246 -6.42 -4.19 15.56
N ALA A 247 -6.87 -4.46 16.79
CA ALA A 247 -6.36 -5.58 17.59
C ALA A 247 -6.82 -6.94 17.04
N ASP A 248 -8.02 -7.00 16.46
CA ASP A 248 -8.55 -8.22 15.83
C ASP A 248 -7.81 -8.51 14.52
N GLU A 249 -7.45 -7.47 13.75
CA GLU A 249 -6.60 -7.64 12.58
C GLU A 249 -5.19 -8.11 12.94
N LEU A 250 -4.59 -7.57 14.01
CA LEU A 250 -3.32 -8.07 14.52
C LEU A 250 -3.43 -9.53 14.97
N ALA A 251 -4.50 -9.90 15.69
CA ALA A 251 -4.74 -11.28 16.12
C ALA A 251 -4.90 -12.22 14.91
N ALA A 252 -5.59 -11.77 13.85
CA ALA A 252 -5.74 -12.51 12.61
C ALA A 252 -4.40 -12.74 11.91
N LEU A 253 -3.55 -11.71 11.83
CA LEU A 253 -2.21 -11.82 11.23
C LEU A 253 -1.27 -12.73 12.03
N LEU A 254 -1.49 -12.87 13.34
CA LEU A 254 -0.74 -13.76 14.23
C LEU A 254 -1.35 -15.16 14.33
N SER A 255 -2.46 -15.43 13.64
CA SER A 255 -3.19 -16.68 13.80
C SER A 255 -2.46 -17.87 13.16
N PRO A 256 -2.21 -18.96 13.92
CA PRO A 256 -1.72 -20.22 13.35
C PRO A 256 -2.69 -20.82 12.32
N ARG A 257 -4.00 -20.55 12.43
CA ARG A 257 -5.01 -21.03 11.48
C ARG A 257 -4.87 -20.33 10.14
N VAL A 258 -4.62 -19.01 10.15
CA VAL A 258 -4.36 -18.23 8.94
C VAL A 258 -3.07 -18.70 8.28
N ALA A 259 -2.00 -18.90 9.08
CA ALA A 259 -0.74 -19.47 8.55
C ALA A 259 -0.95 -20.85 7.90
N ALA A 260 -1.67 -21.76 8.57
CA ALA A 260 -1.98 -23.08 8.02
C ALA A 260 -2.84 -23.01 6.74
N ALA A 261 -3.77 -22.06 6.66
CA ALA A 261 -4.61 -21.86 5.48
C ALA A 261 -3.79 -21.35 4.27
N ILE A 262 -2.78 -20.50 4.49
CA ILE A 262 -1.85 -20.06 3.43
C ILE A 262 -1.09 -21.26 2.86
N GLU A 263 -0.52 -22.10 3.74
CA GLU A 263 0.21 -23.31 3.33
C GLU A 263 -0.71 -24.29 2.58
N ALA A 264 -1.94 -24.49 3.07
CA ALA A 264 -2.93 -25.34 2.41
C ALA A 264 -3.37 -24.81 1.02
N ALA A 265 -3.39 -23.49 0.84
CA ALA A 265 -3.67 -22.87 -0.45
C ALA A 265 -2.51 -23.01 -1.46
N GLY A 266 -1.33 -23.45 -1.01
CA GLY A 266 -0.11 -23.55 -1.82
C GLY A 266 0.36 -22.19 -2.35
N ALA A 267 -0.02 -21.10 -1.66
CA ALA A 267 0.31 -19.75 -2.09
C ALA A 267 1.73 -19.38 -1.61
N THR A 268 2.57 -18.92 -2.53
CA THR A 268 3.86 -18.34 -2.13
C THR A 268 3.67 -16.94 -1.56
N ARG A 269 4.61 -16.51 -0.72
CA ARG A 269 4.57 -15.22 -0.02
C ARG A 269 5.76 -14.34 -0.41
N GLY A 270 5.55 -13.04 -0.47
CA GLY A 270 6.61 -12.05 -0.73
C GLY A 270 6.12 -10.61 -0.64
N GLY A 271 7.01 -9.66 -0.93
CA GLY A 271 6.65 -8.27 -1.24
C GLY A 271 6.46 -8.05 -2.73
N PHE A 272 6.11 -6.82 -3.12
CA PHE A 272 5.91 -6.53 -4.53
C PHE A 272 7.19 -6.76 -5.34
N ALA A 273 8.35 -6.37 -4.83
CA ALA A 273 9.62 -6.54 -5.54
C ALA A 273 9.91 -8.01 -5.91
N ASP A 274 9.51 -8.96 -5.06
CA ASP A 274 9.72 -10.40 -5.25
C ASP A 274 8.86 -10.98 -6.38
N VAL A 275 7.64 -10.44 -6.54
CA VAL A 275 6.68 -10.88 -7.55
C VAL A 275 6.92 -10.21 -8.89
N CYS A 276 7.45 -8.99 -8.87
CA CYS A 276 7.65 -8.17 -10.06
C CYS A 276 8.94 -8.51 -10.83
N SER A 277 9.99 -9.00 -10.17
CA SER A 277 11.22 -9.51 -10.82
C SER A 277 10.96 -10.74 -11.70
N GLN A 278 9.91 -11.52 -11.39
CA GLN A 278 9.55 -12.71 -12.15
C GLN A 278 8.83 -12.38 -13.47
N ARG A 279 8.11 -11.24 -13.56
CA ARG A 279 7.45 -10.79 -14.80
C ARG A 279 8.44 -10.23 -15.84
N THR A 280 9.55 -9.64 -15.42
CA THR A 280 10.56 -9.07 -16.35
C THR A 280 11.33 -10.13 -17.13
N HIS A 281 11.54 -11.33 -16.56
CA HIS A 281 12.20 -12.43 -17.29
C HIS A 281 11.33 -13.05 -18.37
N HIS A 282 10.00 -12.93 -18.27
CA HIS A 282 9.08 -13.57 -19.21
C HIS A 282 8.79 -12.73 -20.47
N ARG A 283 8.93 -11.39 -20.40
CA ARG A 283 8.74 -10.49 -21.55
C ARG A 283 10.00 -10.23 -22.38
N GLY A 284 11.18 -10.69 -21.92
CA GLY A 284 12.47 -10.48 -22.59
C GLY A 284 12.91 -11.60 -23.54
N VAL A 285 12.11 -12.65 -23.72
CA VAL A 285 12.43 -13.78 -24.61
C VAL A 285 11.25 -14.03 -25.56
N GLN A 286 11.10 -13.17 -26.56
CA GLN A 286 10.60 -13.64 -27.85
C GLN A 286 11.81 -13.71 -28.79
N PRO A 287 12.23 -14.90 -29.22
CA PRO A 287 13.15 -14.99 -30.34
C PRO A 287 12.43 -14.47 -31.59
N SER A 288 13.14 -13.60 -32.30
CA SER A 288 12.85 -13.06 -33.63
C SER A 288 12.27 -14.08 -34.60
#